data_AF-A0AA39P8V3-F1
#
_entry.id   AF-A0AA39P8V3-F1
#
_cell.length_a   1.000
_cell.length_b   1.000
_cell.length_c   1.000
_cell.angle_alpha   90.00
_cell.angle_beta   90.00
_cell.angle_gamma   90.00
#
_symmetry.space_group_name_H-M   'P 1'
#
loop_
_entity.id
_entity.type
_entity.pdbx_description
1 polymer ?
#
loop_
_entity_poly.entity_id
_entity_poly.type
_entity_poly.pdbx_seq_one_letter_code
_entity_poly.pdbx_strand_id
1 'polypeptide(L)'
;MLDLLEHHKSKVFASIASLTHAVHRQTNYYRLAGEGIPFETIPFANGSMPNKYPHLLPALTSVHVVNALTLEQLVHYCSGYRIAHDPQNVERMTLDLKAYIGCDP
;
A
#
# COMPACT_ATOMS: atom_id res chain seq x y z
N MET A 1 26.34 12.82 -20.20
CA MET A 1 25.39 12.03 -21.01
C MET A 1 24.84 10.83 -20.24
N LEU A 2 25.67 10.10 -19.46
CA LEU A 2 25.21 9.04 -18.53
C LEU A 2 24.16 9.53 -17.51
N ASP A 3 24.40 10.69 -16.88
CA ASP A 3 23.49 11.23 -15.84
C ASP A 3 22.09 11.57 -16.35
N LEU A 4 21.99 12.00 -17.62
CA LEU A 4 20.71 12.32 -18.25
C LEU A 4 19.90 11.03 -18.52
N LEU A 5 20.59 9.94 -18.87
CA LEU A 5 19.97 8.64 -19.10
C LEU A 5 19.49 8.02 -17.79
N GLU A 6 20.28 8.10 -16.72
CA GLU A 6 19.91 7.61 -15.38
C GLU A 6 18.77 8.42 -14.76
N HIS A 7 18.78 9.75 -14.93
CA HIS A 7 17.67 10.61 -14.52
C HIS A 7 16.37 10.29 -15.27
N HIS A 8 16.48 10.04 -16.59
CA HIS A 8 15.32 9.68 -17.39
C HIS A 8 14.74 8.31 -16.98
N LYS A 9 15.60 7.31 -16.77
CA LYS A 9 15.18 6.00 -16.22
C LYS A 9 14.46 6.16 -14.89
N SER A 10 15.03 6.91 -13.95
CA SER A 10 14.43 7.14 -12.62
C SER A 10 13.02 7.72 -12.72
N LYS A 11 12.82 8.73 -13.58
CA LYS A 11 11.49 9.31 -13.83
C LYS A 11 10.50 8.31 -14.42
N VAL A 12 10.93 7.51 -15.40
CA VAL A 12 10.07 6.49 -16.01
C VAL A 12 9.66 5.44 -14.98
N PHE A 13 10.59 4.95 -14.16
CA PHE A 13 10.28 3.99 -13.09
C PHE A 13 9.31 4.56 -12.06
N ALA A 14 9.48 5.82 -11.64
CA ALA A 14 8.55 6.49 -10.73
C ALA A 14 7.13 6.62 -11.32
N SER A 15 7.02 6.92 -12.61
CA SER A 15 5.74 6.99 -13.32
C SER A 15 5.06 5.63 -13.42
N ILE A 16 5.81 4.57 -13.75
CA ILE A 16 5.28 3.20 -13.80
C ILE A 16 4.80 2.76 -12.42
N ALA A 17 5.60 2.97 -11.36
CA ALA A 17 5.20 2.64 -10.00
C ALA A 17 3.92 3.37 -9.58
N SER A 18 3.82 4.66 -9.88
CA SER A 18 2.62 5.46 -9.58
C SER A 18 1.38 4.93 -10.32
N LEU A 19 1.53 4.55 -11.59
CA LEU A 19 0.44 3.98 -12.37
C LEU A 19 0.02 2.60 -11.83
N THR A 20 0.97 1.73 -11.50
CA THR A 20 0.70 0.42 -10.89
C THR A 20 -0.06 0.57 -9.57
N HIS A 21 0.34 1.51 -8.72
CA HIS A 21 -0.40 1.81 -7.49
C HIS A 21 -1.84 2.26 -7.80
N ALA A 22 -2.03 3.21 -8.71
CA ALA A 22 -3.35 3.70 -9.06
C ALA A 22 -4.26 2.57 -9.60
N VAL A 23 -3.72 1.69 -10.44
CA VAL A 23 -4.45 0.54 -11.00
C VAL A 23 -4.84 -0.45 -9.90
N HIS A 24 -3.92 -0.82 -9.01
CA HIS A 24 -4.22 -1.74 -7.92
C HIS A 24 -5.26 -1.16 -6.95
N ARG A 25 -5.15 0.13 -6.60
CA ARG A 25 -6.14 0.82 -5.76
C ARG A 25 -7.53 0.81 -6.39
N GLN A 26 -7.62 1.16 -7.67
CA GLN A 26 -8.89 1.15 -8.40
C GLN A 26 -9.46 -0.26 -8.51
N THR A 27 -8.60 -1.26 -8.69
CA THR A 27 -9.00 -2.67 -8.74
C THR A 27 -9.57 -3.12 -7.40
N ASN A 28 -8.91 -2.78 -6.29
CA ASN A 28 -9.37 -3.07 -4.94
C ASN A 28 -10.71 -2.40 -4.64
N TYR A 29 -10.93 -1.18 -5.12
CA TYR A 29 -12.19 -0.47 -4.97
C TYR A 29 -13.37 -1.23 -5.57
N TYR A 30 -13.18 -1.83 -6.74
CA TYR A 30 -14.20 -2.69 -7.36
C TYR A 30 -14.34 -4.07 -6.71
N ARG A 31 -13.43 -4.46 -5.80
CA ARG A 31 -13.48 -5.72 -5.05
C ARG A 31 -14.22 -5.58 -3.71
N LEU A 32 -14.74 -4.38 -3.38
CA LEU A 32 -15.52 -4.10 -2.17
C LEU A 32 -14.76 -4.49 -0.90
N ALA A 33 -15.20 -5.53 -0.18
CA ALA A 33 -14.60 -6.01 1.05
C ALA A 33 -13.42 -6.99 0.84
N GLY A 34 -13.21 -7.47 -0.38
CA GLY A 34 -12.15 -8.45 -0.69
C GLY A 34 -12.48 -9.89 -0.28
N GLU A 35 -13.73 -10.20 0.05
CA GLU A 35 -14.16 -11.54 0.50
C GLU A 35 -14.33 -12.54 -0.67
N GLY A 36 -14.89 -12.10 -1.79
CA GLY A 36 -15.08 -12.94 -2.99
C GLY A 36 -13.88 -12.90 -3.93
N ILE A 37 -13.28 -11.72 -4.10
CA ILE A 37 -12.08 -11.51 -4.91
C ILE A 37 -11.07 -10.78 -4.02
N PRO A 38 -9.96 -11.43 -3.60
CA PRO A 38 -8.95 -10.82 -2.72
C PRO A 38 -8.38 -9.53 -3.32
N PHE A 39 -8.00 -8.55 -2.51
CA PHE A 39 -7.30 -7.35 -2.97
C PHE A 39 -5.94 -7.66 -3.58
N GLU A 40 -5.55 -6.87 -4.58
CA GLU A 40 -4.17 -6.81 -5.07
C GLU A 40 -3.26 -6.21 -4.00
N THR A 41 -2.09 -6.84 -3.82
CA THR A 41 -1.08 -6.30 -2.91
C THR A 41 -0.39 -5.09 -3.56
N ILE A 42 -0.40 -3.96 -2.87
CA ILE A 42 0.23 -2.73 -3.34
C ILE A 42 1.66 -2.66 -2.76
N PRO A 43 2.71 -2.52 -3.61
CA PRO A 43 4.07 -2.30 -3.15
C PRO A 43 4.18 -1.04 -2.27
N PHE A 44 5.18 -0.97 -1.40
CA PHE A 44 5.49 0.27 -0.69
C PHE A 44 6.00 1.36 -1.63
N ALA A 45 6.07 2.60 -1.14
CA ALA A 45 6.53 3.75 -1.93
C ALA A 45 7.97 3.61 -2.47
N ASN A 46 8.76 2.72 -1.89
CA ASN A 46 10.11 2.37 -2.36
C ASN A 46 10.13 1.17 -3.34
N GLY A 47 8.96 0.66 -3.75
CA GLY A 47 8.78 -0.47 -4.65
C GLY A 47 8.89 -1.86 -4.01
N SER A 48 9.25 -1.96 -2.73
CA SER A 48 9.34 -3.26 -2.05
C SER A 48 7.96 -3.82 -1.70
N MET A 49 7.80 -5.14 -1.74
CA MET A 49 6.53 -5.80 -1.44
C MET A 49 6.34 -5.96 0.07
N PRO A 50 5.23 -5.51 0.67
CA PRO A 50 5.00 -5.60 2.12
C PRO A 50 5.04 -7.02 2.67
N ASN A 51 4.58 -8.00 1.90
CA ASN A 51 4.50 -9.41 2.28
C ASN A 51 5.75 -10.23 1.91
N LYS A 52 6.83 -9.59 1.47
CA LYS A 52 8.11 -10.23 1.16
C LYS A 52 9.19 -9.73 2.11
N TYR A 53 10.30 -10.46 2.16
CA TYR A 53 11.50 -9.99 2.85
C TYR A 53 11.91 -8.62 2.30
N PRO A 54 12.29 -7.64 3.14
CA PRO A 54 12.58 -7.74 4.59
C PRO A 54 11.37 -7.50 5.53
N HIS A 55 10.19 -7.17 5.00
CA HIS A 55 9.07 -6.67 5.81
C HIS A 55 8.22 -7.78 6.41
N LEU A 56 7.91 -8.81 5.61
CA LEU A 56 7.15 -10.00 6.03
C LEU A 56 5.79 -9.69 6.68
N LEU A 57 5.13 -8.60 6.25
CA LEU A 57 3.82 -8.18 6.75
C LEU A 57 2.67 -9.02 6.15
N PRO A 58 1.55 -9.16 6.85
CA PRO A 58 0.37 -9.88 6.33
C PRO A 58 -0.20 -9.17 5.09
N ALA A 59 -0.34 -9.88 3.98
CA ALA A 59 -0.89 -9.29 2.75
C ALA A 59 -2.32 -8.77 2.98
N LEU A 60 -2.56 -7.49 2.67
CA LEU A 60 -3.84 -6.81 2.85
C LEU A 60 -4.85 -7.26 1.78
N THR A 61 -5.34 -8.49 1.88
CA THR A 61 -6.19 -9.14 0.87
C THR A 61 -7.69 -8.89 1.07
N SER A 62 -8.10 -8.35 2.21
CA SER A 62 -9.50 -8.02 2.51
C SER A 62 -9.59 -6.98 3.62
N VAL A 63 -10.77 -6.39 3.80
CA VAL A 63 -11.07 -5.48 4.92
C VAL A 63 -10.85 -6.17 6.27
N HIS A 64 -11.14 -7.47 6.37
CA HIS A 64 -10.90 -8.26 7.58
C HIS A 64 -9.42 -8.32 7.95
N VAL A 65 -8.53 -8.51 6.96
CA VAL A 65 -7.09 -8.51 7.23
C VAL A 65 -6.63 -7.14 7.72
N VAL A 66 -7.13 -6.06 7.11
CA VAL A 66 -6.79 -4.69 7.54
C VAL A 66 -7.26 -4.43 8.97
N ASN A 67 -8.47 -4.85 9.32
CA ASN A 67 -9.01 -4.68 10.67
C ASN A 67 -8.32 -5.58 11.71
N ALA A 68 -7.68 -6.67 11.28
CA ALA A 68 -6.97 -7.62 12.14
C ALA A 68 -5.48 -7.29 12.33
N LEU A 69 -4.98 -6.21 11.71
CA LEU A 69 -3.59 -5.79 11.88
C LEU A 69 -3.29 -5.45 13.35
N THR A 70 -2.12 -5.86 13.81
CA THR A 70 -1.59 -5.33 15.07
C THR A 70 -1.18 -3.86 14.91
N LEU A 71 -1.09 -3.12 16.02
CA LEU A 71 -0.63 -1.72 15.98
C LEU A 71 0.74 -1.57 15.30
N GLU A 72 1.68 -2.48 15.59
CA GLU A 72 3.00 -2.50 14.98
C GLU A 72 2.93 -2.67 13.45
N GLN A 73 2.12 -3.62 12.98
CA GLN A 73 1.93 -3.86 11.55
C GLN A 73 1.27 -2.65 10.87
N LEU A 74 0.27 -2.04 11.53
CA LEU A 74 -0.41 -0.86 11.02
C LEU A 74 0.56 0.33 10.88
N VAL A 75 1.41 0.58 11.89
CA VAL A 75 2.47 1.60 11.83
C VAL A 75 3.44 1.30 10.69
N HIS A 76 3.86 0.04 10.54
CA HIS A 76 4.74 -0.36 9.44
C HIS A 76 4.12 -0.13 8.07
N TYR A 77 2.83 -0.45 7.90
CA TYR A 77 2.10 -0.18 6.67
C TYR A 77 1.98 1.32 6.37
N CYS A 78 1.58 2.12 7.36
CA CYS A 78 1.48 3.56 7.21
C CYS A 78 2.84 4.18 6.85
N SER A 79 3.92 3.76 7.51
CA SER A 79 5.28 4.21 7.19
C SER A 79 5.68 3.83 5.75
N GLY A 80 5.48 2.57 5.35
CA GLY A 80 5.83 2.10 4.01
C GLY A 80 5.05 2.77 2.88
N TYR A 81 3.79 3.14 3.12
CA TYR A 81 2.95 3.90 2.17
C TYR A 81 3.08 5.42 2.30
N ARG A 82 3.87 5.92 3.27
CA ARG A 82 4.03 7.35 3.58
C ARG A 82 2.70 8.02 3.97
N ILE A 83 1.85 7.29 4.68
CA ILE A 83 0.63 7.78 5.31
C ILE A 83 1.02 8.38 6.66
N ALA A 84 0.52 9.59 6.96
CA ALA A 84 0.68 10.19 8.27
C ALA A 84 0.06 9.27 9.33
N HIS A 85 0.80 8.99 10.41
CA HIS A 85 0.34 8.07 11.45
C HIS A 85 0.67 8.61 12.83
N ASP A 86 -0.27 8.41 13.75
CA ASP A 86 -0.13 8.66 15.17
C ASP A 86 -0.56 7.39 15.91
N PRO A 87 0.35 6.66 16.57
CA PRO A 87 0.03 5.43 17.30
C PRO A 87 -1.07 5.58 18.37
N GLN A 88 -1.40 6.80 18.79
CA GLN A 88 -2.51 7.08 19.70
C GLN A 88 -3.88 7.08 19.02
N ASN A 89 -3.92 7.16 17.68
CA ASN A 89 -5.15 7.25 16.89
C ASN A 89 -5.25 6.09 15.87
N VAL A 90 -5.37 4.87 16.42
CA VAL A 90 -5.43 3.62 15.65
C VAL A 90 -6.59 3.61 14.65
N GLU A 91 -7.77 4.09 15.06
CA GLU A 91 -8.95 4.14 14.20
C GLU A 91 -8.69 4.99 12.95
N ARG A 92 -8.09 6.18 13.13
CA ARG A 92 -7.74 7.05 12.03
C ARG A 92 -6.70 6.41 11.09
N MET A 93 -5.66 5.79 11.66
CA MET A 93 -4.65 5.09 10.88
C MET A 93 -5.24 3.97 10.03
N THR A 94 -6.17 3.19 10.60
CA THR A 94 -6.86 2.12 9.87
C THR A 94 -7.70 2.68 8.73
N LEU A 95 -8.46 3.76 8.98
CA LEU A 95 -9.26 4.41 7.94
C LEU A 95 -8.41 5.00 6.81
N ASP A 96 -7.30 5.67 7.15
CA ASP A 96 -6.37 6.22 6.16
C ASP A 96 -5.68 5.09 5.36
N LEU A 97 -5.36 3.95 5.98
CA LEU A 97 -4.83 2.78 5.29
C LEU A 97 -5.86 2.16 4.32
N LYS A 98 -7.12 2.01 4.75
CA LYS A 98 -8.21 1.51 3.90
C LYS A 98 -8.40 2.40 2.66
N ALA A 99 -8.49 3.71 2.88
CA ALA A 99 -8.60 4.69 1.80
C ALA A 99 -7.37 4.67 0.87
N TYR A 100 -6.18 4.43 1.41
CA TYR A 100 -4.97 4.27 0.60
C TYR A 100 -5.04 3.03 -0.28
N ILE A 101 -5.38 1.86 0.25
CA ILE A 101 -5.39 0.63 -0.55
C ILE A 101 -6.59 0.52 -1.49
N GLY A 102 -7.53 1.46 -1.38
CA GLY A 102 -8.72 1.54 -2.21
C GLY A 102 -9.85 0.65 -1.72
N CYS A 103 -10.01 0.43 -0.42
CA CYS A 103 -11.22 -0.20 0.13
C CYS A 103 -12.11 0.82 0.85
N ASP A 104 -13.38 0.45 1.06
CA ASP A 104 -14.43 1.29 1.64
C ASP A 104 -14.03 1.74 3.07
N PRO A 105 -14.07 3.05 3.40
CA PRO A 105 -13.65 3.57 4.71
C PRO A 105 -14.46 3.04 5.89
#